data_AF-G5B1X8-F1
#
_entry.id   AF-G5B1X8-F1
#
_cell.length_a   1.000
_cell.length_b   1.000
_cell.length_c   1.000
_cell.angle_alpha   90.00
_cell.angle_beta   90.00
_cell.angle_gamma   90.00
#
_symmetry.space_group_name_H-M   'P 1'
#
loop_
_entity.id
_entity.type
_entity.pdbx_description
1 polymer ?
#
loop_
_entity_poly.entity_id
_entity_poly.type
_entity_poly.pdbx_seq_one_letter_code
_entity_poly.pdbx_strand_id
1 'polypeptide(L)'
;MCRMLDSVSSNIRKGRPEQQATHLGFSFQKENHASINDVALLDIVYIQVHRHQKMWNVFHMSKGPDEDVDIFDMEEFKSLFKKILHRALKNVTVSFRDAQENAVWIRIAWGTQHKKPNQYQPTYVVYHSQTPFAFASSSRLKSTVPLLGQALTVASKHHQIVQMDLRSRHLDSLKAIVFKQFNQTFENHNSTTPLQERSLGVDINMDSRIIHENTIEKERVRRVTQETFGVCPQPQLEFAQYKLETKFKGDLYGGILAKREEPLRCLIKFSSPHLLEALKSLAPAGIADAPLSPLLTCIPNKAMNYFKIRDK
;
A
#
# COMPACT_ATOMS: atom_id res chain seq x y z
N MET A 1 16.28 12.26 -47.13
CA MET A 1 15.89 12.71 -45.77
C MET A 1 14.80 13.80 -45.77
N CYS A 2 14.76 14.76 -46.71
CA CYS A 2 13.74 15.84 -46.71
C CYS A 2 12.45 15.61 -47.55
N ARG A 3 12.19 14.43 -48.13
CA ARG A 3 10.97 14.21 -48.96
C ARG A 3 9.94 13.24 -48.36
N MET A 4 10.18 12.72 -47.15
CA MET A 4 9.23 11.82 -46.45
C MET A 4 8.48 12.48 -45.29
N LEU A 5 8.77 13.75 -44.98
CA LEU A 5 8.01 14.51 -43.97
C LEU A 5 6.68 15.04 -44.53
N ASP A 6 6.59 15.27 -45.85
CA ASP A 6 5.39 15.84 -46.47
C ASP A 6 4.26 14.82 -46.65
N SER A 7 4.58 13.54 -46.83
CA SER A 7 3.57 12.48 -46.97
C SER A 7 2.93 12.05 -45.65
N VAL A 8 3.55 12.35 -44.51
CA VAL A 8 2.93 12.14 -43.19
C VAL A 8 2.07 13.35 -42.82
N SER A 9 2.46 14.55 -43.25
CA SER A 9 1.81 15.83 -42.91
C SER A 9 0.38 15.99 -43.44
N SER A 10 0.01 15.30 -44.53
CA SER A 10 -1.32 15.43 -45.12
C SER A 10 -2.44 14.70 -44.36
N ASN A 11 -2.11 13.77 -43.46
CA ASN A 11 -3.08 13.05 -42.61
C ASN A 11 -3.07 13.48 -41.13
N ILE A 12 -2.29 14.50 -40.75
CA ILE A 12 -2.13 14.95 -39.34
C ILE A 12 -3.27 15.85 -38.85
N ARG A 13 -4.18 16.30 -39.73
CA ARG A 13 -5.30 17.16 -39.33
C ARG A 13 -6.53 16.33 -38.94
N LYS A 14 -6.55 15.78 -37.71
CA LYS A 14 -7.74 15.48 -36.85
C LYS A 14 -7.54 14.35 -35.80
N GLY A 15 -6.34 14.16 -35.25
CA GLY A 15 -6.10 13.21 -34.15
C GLY A 15 -5.88 13.93 -32.81
N ARG A 16 -6.32 13.34 -31.68
CA ARG A 16 -5.96 13.85 -30.33
C ARG A 16 -4.43 13.73 -30.14
N PRO A 17 -3.76 14.65 -29.41
CA PRO A 17 -2.31 14.64 -29.24
C PRO A 17 -1.75 13.31 -28.70
N GLU A 18 -2.49 12.66 -27.80
CA GLU A 18 -2.13 11.36 -27.21
C GLU A 18 -2.05 10.23 -28.24
N GLN A 19 -2.96 10.22 -29.21
CA GLN A 19 -2.97 9.21 -30.28
C GLN A 19 -1.80 9.41 -31.25
N GLN A 20 -1.41 10.66 -31.47
CA GLN A 20 -0.27 11.01 -32.32
C GLN A 20 1.07 10.64 -31.65
N ALA A 21 1.21 10.91 -30.35
CA ALA A 21 2.39 10.50 -29.57
C ALA A 21 2.51 8.96 -29.49
N THR A 22 1.38 8.27 -29.34
CA THR A 22 1.33 6.80 -29.36
C THR A 22 1.76 6.27 -30.73
N HIS A 23 1.24 6.84 -31.82
CA HIS A 23 1.61 6.44 -33.19
C HIS A 23 3.09 6.68 -33.50
N LEU A 24 3.64 7.84 -33.10
CA LEU A 24 5.07 8.14 -33.24
C LEU A 24 5.95 7.19 -32.42
N GLY A 25 5.54 6.87 -31.18
CA GLY A 25 6.23 5.90 -30.34
C GLY A 25 6.26 4.50 -30.98
N PHE A 26 5.14 4.04 -31.54
CA PHE A 26 5.06 2.77 -32.25
C PHE A 26 5.87 2.74 -33.54
N SER A 27 5.92 3.84 -34.30
CA SER A 27 6.76 3.90 -35.51
C SER A 27 8.25 3.86 -35.18
N PHE A 28 8.68 4.54 -34.12
CA PHE A 28 10.08 4.52 -33.66
C PHE A 28 10.49 3.15 -33.11
N GLN A 29 9.55 2.42 -32.48
CA GLN A 29 9.73 1.04 -32.01
C GLN A 29 9.86 0.02 -33.15
N LYS A 30 9.33 0.34 -34.34
CA LYS A 30 9.43 -0.52 -35.53
C LYS A 30 10.80 -0.40 -36.21
N GLU A 31 11.48 0.72 -36.01
CA GLU A 31 12.85 0.98 -36.48
C GLU A 31 13.91 0.44 -35.50
N ASN A 32 13.65 0.51 -34.19
CA ASN A 32 14.50 -0.05 -33.15
C ASN A 32 13.84 -1.29 -32.56
N HIS A 33 14.20 -2.50 -33.01
CA HIS A 33 13.66 -3.80 -32.58
C HIS A 33 13.45 -3.93 -31.06
N ALA A 34 12.31 -3.47 -30.56
CA ALA A 34 12.06 -3.47 -29.13
C ALA A 34 11.76 -4.89 -28.63
N SER A 35 12.49 -5.28 -27.60
CA SER A 35 12.34 -6.57 -26.96
C SER A 35 11.15 -6.58 -26.00
N ILE A 36 10.69 -7.79 -25.63
CA ILE A 36 9.69 -7.96 -24.56
C ILE A 36 10.17 -7.37 -23.22
N ASN A 37 11.48 -7.30 -23.01
CA ASN A 37 12.06 -6.73 -21.80
C ASN A 37 11.89 -5.20 -21.78
N ASP A 38 12.02 -4.52 -22.91
CA ASP A 38 11.83 -3.07 -23.02
C ASP A 38 10.38 -2.69 -22.72
N VAL A 39 9.42 -3.48 -23.24
CA VAL A 39 8.00 -3.32 -22.93
C VAL A 39 7.73 -3.57 -21.45
N ALA A 40 8.36 -4.58 -20.85
CA ALA A 40 8.23 -4.88 -19.43
C ALA A 40 8.80 -3.76 -18.54
N LEU A 41 9.91 -3.13 -18.94
CA LEU A 41 10.50 -1.99 -18.24
C LEU A 41 9.60 -0.76 -18.33
N LEU A 42 9.04 -0.47 -19.50
CA LEU A 42 8.06 0.61 -19.68
C LEU A 42 6.82 0.40 -18.80
N ASP A 43 6.34 -0.84 -18.70
CA ASP A 43 5.20 -1.19 -17.84
C ASP A 43 5.53 -1.02 -16.35
N ILE A 44 6.77 -1.30 -15.91
CA ILE A 44 7.22 -0.98 -14.54
C ILE A 44 7.17 0.54 -14.32
N VAL A 45 7.70 1.34 -15.25
CA VAL A 45 7.67 2.81 -15.15
C VAL A 45 6.23 3.32 -15.08
N TYR A 46 5.33 2.79 -15.91
CA TYR A 46 3.91 3.16 -15.91
C TYR A 46 3.27 2.94 -14.53
N ILE A 47 3.50 1.77 -13.91
CA ILE A 47 2.96 1.45 -12.59
C ILE A 47 3.63 2.24 -11.47
N GLN A 48 4.91 2.59 -11.61
CA GLN A 48 5.58 3.48 -10.65
C GLN A 48 4.96 4.88 -10.61
N VAL A 49 4.41 5.37 -11.73
CA VAL A 49 3.66 6.64 -11.78
C VAL A 49 2.21 6.44 -11.32
N HIS A 50 1.59 5.32 -11.66
CA HIS A 50 0.18 5.03 -11.37
C HIS A 50 -0.02 4.00 -10.26
N ARG A 51 0.73 4.13 -9.16
CA ARG A 51 0.78 3.13 -8.06
C ARG A 51 -0.60 2.82 -7.47
N HIS A 52 -1.48 3.81 -7.43
CA HIS A 52 -2.85 3.75 -6.87
C HIS A 52 -3.81 2.85 -7.67
N GLN A 53 -3.47 2.47 -8.91
CA GLN A 53 -4.29 1.56 -9.71
C GLN A 53 -4.28 0.12 -9.18
N LYS A 54 -3.26 -0.25 -8.40
CA LYS A 54 -3.11 -1.59 -7.83
C LYS A 54 -3.34 -1.58 -6.34
N MET A 55 -3.90 -2.68 -5.83
CA MET A 55 -3.94 -2.97 -4.41
C MET A 55 -2.64 -3.67 -4.01
N TRP A 56 -1.90 -3.11 -3.07
CA TRP A 56 -0.65 -3.65 -2.56
C TRP A 56 -0.88 -4.43 -1.26
N ASN A 57 -0.14 -5.52 -1.10
CA ASN A 57 -0.07 -6.32 0.13
C ASN A 57 1.35 -6.23 0.68
N VAL A 58 1.46 -6.25 2.00
CA VAL A 58 2.74 -6.26 2.71
C VAL A 58 3.08 -7.69 3.11
N PHE A 59 4.33 -8.09 2.90
CA PHE A 59 4.91 -9.33 3.36
C PHE A 59 6.07 -9.01 4.31
N HIS A 60 6.12 -9.71 5.43
CA HIS A 60 7.21 -9.66 6.38
C HIS A 60 8.02 -10.95 6.29
N MET A 61 9.33 -10.83 6.22
CA MET A 61 10.28 -11.94 6.13
C MET A 61 11.15 -11.95 7.38
N SER A 62 11.35 -13.13 7.98
CA SER A 62 12.18 -13.29 9.17
C SER A 62 13.35 -14.23 8.90
N LYS A 63 14.51 -13.86 9.44
CA LYS A 63 15.72 -14.69 9.47
C LYS A 63 15.63 -15.76 10.56
N GLY A 64 16.37 -16.84 10.40
CA GLY A 64 16.52 -17.88 11.42
C GLY A 64 17.30 -17.37 12.65
N PRO A 65 17.18 -18.03 13.81
CA PRO A 65 17.87 -17.64 15.05
C PRO A 65 19.40 -17.73 14.96
N ASP A 66 19.95 -18.52 14.03
CA ASP A 66 21.40 -18.80 13.89
C ASP A 66 22.00 -18.25 12.57
N GLU A 67 21.35 -17.29 11.92
CA GLU A 67 21.84 -16.74 10.64
C GLU A 67 22.72 -15.51 10.84
N ASP A 68 24.01 -15.62 10.48
CA ASP A 68 24.97 -14.53 10.43
C ASP A 68 24.50 -13.36 9.54
N VAL A 69 25.09 -12.18 9.76
CA VAL A 69 24.84 -10.99 8.92
C VAL A 69 25.50 -11.20 7.56
N ASP A 70 24.83 -11.96 6.71
CA ASP A 70 25.25 -12.26 5.35
C ASP A 70 25.28 -10.96 4.51
N ILE A 71 26.36 -10.75 3.76
CA ILE A 71 26.45 -9.64 2.81
C ILE A 71 25.42 -9.90 1.71
N PHE A 72 24.44 -9.01 1.60
CA PHE A 72 23.38 -9.14 0.61
C PHE A 72 23.84 -8.60 -0.75
N ASP A 73 23.93 -9.48 -1.74
CA ASP A 73 24.13 -9.11 -3.15
C ASP A 73 22.79 -9.10 -3.92
N MET A 74 22.43 -7.94 -4.46
CA MET A 74 21.22 -7.74 -5.24
C MET A 74 21.24 -8.50 -6.58
N GLU A 75 22.40 -8.65 -7.22
CA GLU A 75 22.51 -9.38 -8.49
C GLU A 75 22.39 -10.89 -8.28
N GLU A 76 22.99 -11.41 -7.20
CA GLU A 76 22.78 -12.79 -6.76
C GLU A 76 21.29 -13.04 -6.47
N PHE A 77 20.64 -12.14 -5.72
CA PHE A 77 19.20 -12.21 -5.45
C PHE A 77 18.38 -12.27 -6.74
N LYS A 78 18.58 -11.34 -7.68
CA LYS A 78 17.83 -11.29 -8.95
C LYS A 78 18.02 -12.59 -9.75
N SER A 79 19.26 -13.08 -9.82
CA SER A 79 19.62 -14.32 -10.52
C SER A 79 18.94 -15.54 -9.88
N LEU A 80 19.03 -15.69 -8.57
CA LEU A 80 18.45 -16.81 -7.82
C LEU A 80 16.92 -16.77 -7.87
N PHE A 81 16.31 -15.60 -7.66
CA PHE A 81 14.87 -15.39 -7.77
C PHE A 81 14.33 -15.82 -9.14
N LYS A 82 15.00 -15.38 -10.21
CA LYS A 82 14.64 -15.74 -11.59
C LYS A 82 14.78 -17.26 -11.82
N LYS A 83 15.87 -17.87 -11.34
CA LYS A 83 16.10 -19.33 -11.45
C LYS A 83 15.00 -20.14 -10.75
N ILE A 84 14.58 -19.75 -9.55
CA ILE A 84 13.54 -20.45 -8.79
C ILE A 84 12.21 -20.44 -9.57
N LEU A 85 11.80 -19.27 -10.07
CA LEU A 85 10.55 -19.16 -10.82
C LEU A 85 10.57 -19.93 -12.14
N HIS A 86 11.68 -19.90 -12.88
CA HIS A 86 11.80 -20.67 -14.12
C HIS A 86 11.87 -22.19 -13.90
N ARG A 87 12.40 -22.65 -12.75
CA ARG A 87 12.36 -24.06 -12.36
C ARG A 87 10.94 -24.52 -12.04
N ALA A 88 10.15 -23.68 -11.38
CA ALA A 88 8.77 -23.99 -11.03
C ALA A 88 7.80 -23.86 -12.21
N LEU A 89 8.02 -22.91 -13.12
CA LEU A 89 7.13 -22.60 -14.24
C LEU A 89 7.91 -22.44 -15.56
N LYS A 90 7.58 -23.28 -16.54
CA LYS A 90 8.16 -23.22 -17.89
C LYS A 90 7.88 -21.87 -18.58
N ASN A 91 6.68 -21.33 -18.38
CA ASN A 91 6.23 -20.07 -18.99
C ASN A 91 6.08 -19.00 -17.92
N VAL A 92 7.15 -18.26 -17.64
CA VAL A 92 7.13 -17.07 -16.78
C VAL A 92 8.04 -16.00 -17.38
N THR A 93 7.66 -14.73 -17.30
CA THR A 93 8.53 -13.60 -17.66
C THR A 93 8.81 -12.79 -16.41
N VAL A 94 10.09 -12.67 -16.07
CA VAL A 94 10.56 -11.90 -14.92
C VAL A 94 11.46 -10.78 -15.43
N SER A 95 11.11 -9.54 -15.10
CA SER A 95 11.90 -8.35 -15.41
C SER A 95 12.17 -7.57 -14.12
N PHE A 96 13.36 -6.97 -14.05
CA PHE A 96 13.82 -6.21 -12.89
C PHE A 96 14.09 -4.78 -13.30
N ARG A 97 13.87 -3.86 -12.37
CA ARG A 97 14.31 -2.47 -12.49
C ARG A 97 14.75 -1.97 -11.13
N ASP A 98 15.98 -1.51 -11.04
CA ASP A 98 16.50 -0.91 -9.82
C ASP A 98 15.86 0.44 -9.58
N ALA A 99 15.60 0.72 -8.31
CA ALA A 99 15.09 1.99 -7.82
C ALA A 99 16.04 2.54 -6.75
N GLN A 100 15.76 3.77 -6.32
CA GLN A 100 16.50 4.42 -5.23
C GLN A 100 16.35 3.62 -3.92
N GLU A 101 17.25 3.86 -2.96
CA GLU A 101 17.25 3.24 -1.63
C GLU A 101 17.44 1.70 -1.63
N ASN A 102 18.26 1.17 -2.55
CA ASN A 102 18.52 -0.27 -2.66
C ASN A 102 17.24 -1.11 -2.82
N ALA A 103 16.24 -0.54 -3.49
CA ALA A 103 15.00 -1.21 -3.81
C ALA A 103 15.04 -1.75 -5.25
N VAL A 104 14.41 -2.90 -5.46
CA VAL A 104 14.21 -3.49 -6.78
C VAL A 104 12.73 -3.65 -7.06
N TRP A 105 12.31 -3.19 -8.24
CA TRP A 105 11.01 -3.47 -8.81
C TRP A 105 11.09 -4.73 -9.64
N ILE A 106 10.25 -5.70 -9.32
CA ILE A 106 10.18 -6.98 -9.98
C ILE A 106 8.82 -7.08 -10.65
N ARG A 107 8.81 -7.31 -11.95
CA ARG A 107 7.58 -7.58 -12.72
C ARG A 107 7.56 -9.05 -13.12
N ILE A 108 6.46 -9.71 -12.80
CA ILE A 108 6.28 -11.14 -13.04
C ILE A 108 5.01 -11.34 -13.86
N ALA A 109 5.15 -11.71 -15.13
CA ALA A 109 4.04 -12.17 -15.94
C ALA A 109 3.92 -13.69 -15.79
N TRP A 110 2.77 -14.14 -15.29
CA TRP A 110 2.51 -15.56 -15.04
C TRP A 110 1.95 -16.24 -16.28
N GLY A 111 2.51 -17.40 -16.63
CA GLY A 111 1.94 -18.34 -17.57
C GLY A 111 1.57 -19.66 -16.90
N THR A 112 1.09 -20.60 -17.69
CA THR A 112 0.86 -21.99 -17.26
C THR A 112 1.73 -22.92 -18.09
N GLN A 113 1.76 -24.22 -17.78
CA GLN A 113 2.54 -25.18 -18.58
C GLN A 113 2.18 -25.17 -20.07
N HIS A 114 0.93 -24.82 -20.41
CA HIS A 114 0.42 -24.81 -21.78
C HIS A 114 0.11 -23.42 -22.35
N LYS A 115 0.11 -22.36 -21.54
CA LYS A 115 -0.17 -20.99 -21.99
C LYS A 115 1.03 -20.08 -21.78
N LYS A 116 1.30 -19.24 -22.79
CA LYS A 116 2.30 -18.17 -22.71
C LYS A 116 2.00 -17.23 -21.53
N PRO A 117 3.02 -16.56 -20.97
CA PRO A 117 2.83 -15.61 -19.88
C PRO A 117 1.87 -14.48 -20.26
N ASN A 118 0.89 -14.20 -19.40
CA ASN A 118 -0.05 -13.11 -19.64
C ASN A 118 0.60 -11.77 -19.29
N GLN A 119 1.04 -11.04 -20.32
CA GLN A 119 1.70 -9.74 -20.16
C GLN A 119 0.76 -8.62 -19.70
N TYR A 120 -0.56 -8.80 -19.76
CA TYR A 120 -1.54 -7.78 -19.34
C TYR A 120 -1.95 -7.90 -17.88
N GLN A 121 -1.65 -9.02 -17.23
CA GLN A 121 -1.94 -9.25 -15.82
C GLN A 121 -0.68 -9.66 -15.04
N PRO A 122 0.40 -8.85 -15.09
CA PRO A 122 1.58 -9.11 -14.29
C PRO A 122 1.32 -8.84 -12.81
N THR A 123 2.16 -9.45 -11.98
CA THR A 123 2.33 -9.12 -10.57
C THR A 123 3.60 -8.29 -10.41
N TYR A 124 3.51 -7.21 -9.66
CA TYR A 124 4.65 -6.36 -9.31
C TYR A 124 5.03 -6.60 -7.87
N VAL A 125 6.33 -6.61 -7.61
CA VAL A 125 6.91 -6.71 -6.27
C VAL A 125 7.93 -5.59 -6.11
N VAL A 126 7.92 -4.95 -4.95
CA VAL A 126 8.94 -3.99 -4.54
C VAL A 126 9.62 -4.56 -3.31
N TYR A 127 10.91 -4.85 -3.45
CA TYR A 127 11.71 -5.42 -2.38
C TYR A 127 12.87 -4.47 -2.04
N HIS A 128 13.10 -4.24 -0.75
CA HIS A 128 14.18 -3.39 -0.26
C HIS A 128 15.16 -4.29 0.50
N SER A 129 16.41 -4.36 0.04
CA SER A 129 17.41 -5.27 0.65
C SER A 129 17.72 -4.96 2.12
N GLN A 130 17.54 -3.69 2.52
CA GLN A 130 17.82 -3.22 3.88
C GLN A 130 16.68 -3.46 4.88
N THR A 131 15.52 -3.98 4.44
CA THR A 131 14.36 -4.15 5.31
C THR A 131 13.78 -5.56 5.20
N PRO A 132 13.19 -6.10 6.27
CA PRO A 132 12.54 -7.43 6.23
C PRO A 132 11.21 -7.42 5.48
N PHE A 133 10.91 -6.41 4.66
CA PHE A 133 9.60 -6.22 4.07
C PHE A 133 9.65 -6.28 2.54
N ALA A 134 8.63 -6.93 1.97
CA ALA A 134 8.37 -6.92 0.53
C ALA A 134 6.92 -6.50 0.29
N PHE A 135 6.70 -5.72 -0.78
CA PHE A 135 5.37 -5.25 -1.16
C PHE A 135 4.99 -5.90 -2.48
N ALA A 136 3.85 -6.59 -2.54
CA ALA A 136 3.39 -7.21 -3.79
C ALA A 136 2.00 -6.72 -4.18
N SER A 137 1.83 -6.40 -5.46
CA SER A 137 0.52 -6.10 -6.02
C SER A 137 -0.39 -7.34 -5.95
N SER A 138 -1.65 -7.13 -5.64
CA SER A 138 -2.66 -8.18 -5.59
C SER A 138 -2.84 -8.81 -6.97
N SER A 139 -2.51 -10.08 -7.09
CA SER A 139 -2.79 -10.87 -8.28
C SER A 139 -4.20 -11.46 -8.23
N ARG A 140 -4.86 -11.58 -9.38
CA ARG A 140 -6.12 -12.35 -9.50
C ARG A 140 -5.85 -13.85 -9.30
N LEU A 141 -4.66 -14.30 -9.66
CA LEU A 141 -4.22 -15.69 -9.51
C LEU A 141 -3.65 -15.89 -8.10
N LYS A 142 -4.54 -16.14 -7.14
CA LYS A 142 -4.12 -16.39 -5.74
C LYS A 142 -3.21 -17.61 -5.58
N SER A 143 -3.26 -18.56 -6.53
CA SER A 143 -2.41 -19.74 -6.56
C SER A 143 -0.92 -19.44 -6.76
N THR A 144 -0.56 -18.26 -7.27
CA THR A 144 0.86 -17.89 -7.47
C THR A 144 1.48 -17.26 -6.24
N VAL A 145 0.68 -16.87 -5.24
CA VAL A 145 1.17 -16.21 -4.01
C VAL A 145 2.13 -17.12 -3.21
N PRO A 146 1.86 -18.41 -2.99
CA PRO A 146 2.80 -19.29 -2.28
C PRO A 146 4.14 -19.45 -3.02
N LEU A 147 4.09 -19.60 -4.35
CA LEU A 147 5.30 -19.72 -5.17
C LEU A 147 6.13 -18.43 -5.15
N LEU A 148 5.46 -17.27 -5.24
CA LEU A 148 6.13 -15.99 -5.10
C LEU A 148 6.77 -15.84 -3.71
N GLY A 149 6.06 -16.24 -2.65
CA GLY A 149 6.57 -16.21 -1.29
C GLY A 149 7.84 -17.06 -1.16
N GLN A 150 7.80 -18.31 -1.63
CA GLN A 150 8.97 -19.20 -1.62
C GLN A 150 10.15 -18.62 -2.41
N ALA A 151 9.90 -18.08 -3.61
CA ALA A 151 10.95 -17.46 -4.41
C ALA A 151 11.60 -16.27 -3.71
N LEU A 152 10.80 -15.42 -3.04
CA LEU A 152 11.32 -14.31 -2.24
C LEU A 152 12.12 -14.81 -1.04
N THR A 153 11.58 -15.75 -0.25
CA THR A 153 12.22 -16.30 0.94
C THR A 153 13.58 -16.92 0.63
N VAL A 154 13.65 -17.81 -0.37
CA VAL A 154 14.89 -18.49 -0.74
C VAL A 154 15.89 -17.53 -1.39
N ALA A 155 15.45 -16.64 -2.29
CA ALA A 155 16.36 -15.72 -2.96
C ALA A 155 16.96 -14.69 -2.00
N SER A 156 16.20 -14.28 -0.98
CA SER A 156 16.65 -13.30 0.02
C SER A 156 17.32 -13.93 1.24
N LYS A 157 17.51 -15.27 1.26
CA LYS A 157 18.07 -16.02 2.39
C LYS A 157 17.34 -15.74 3.72
N HIS A 158 16.01 -15.71 3.66
CA HIS A 158 15.15 -15.68 4.86
C HIS A 158 14.60 -17.07 5.12
N HIS A 159 14.19 -17.34 6.37
CA HIS A 159 13.61 -18.62 6.75
C HIS A 159 12.10 -18.66 6.50
N GLN A 160 11.40 -17.56 6.79
CA GLN A 160 9.94 -17.51 6.74
C GLN A 160 9.45 -16.22 6.10
N ILE A 161 8.31 -16.30 5.41
CA ILE A 161 7.55 -15.15 4.90
C ILE A 161 6.09 -15.24 5.33
N VAL A 162 5.55 -14.13 5.82
CA VAL A 162 4.15 -14.02 6.24
C VAL A 162 3.52 -12.81 5.57
N GLN A 163 2.37 -13.02 4.92
CA GLN A 163 1.56 -11.92 4.43
C GLN A 163 0.88 -11.23 5.61
N MET A 164 1.10 -9.94 5.77
CA MET A 164 0.48 -9.14 6.82
C MET A 164 -0.98 -8.83 6.49
N ASP A 165 -1.78 -8.59 7.52
CA ASP A 165 -3.17 -8.12 7.39
C ASP A 165 -3.26 -6.61 7.06
N LEU A 166 -2.32 -6.10 6.24
CA LEU A 166 -2.22 -4.71 5.80
C LEU A 166 -2.22 -4.60 4.27
N ARG A 167 -3.18 -3.84 3.74
CA ARG A 167 -3.34 -3.62 2.29
C ARG A 167 -3.83 -2.22 1.99
N SER A 168 -3.29 -1.61 0.94
CA SER A 168 -3.70 -0.27 0.45
C SER A 168 -3.36 -0.10 -1.02
N ARG A 169 -3.90 0.91 -1.69
CA ARG A 169 -3.46 1.35 -3.02
C ARG A 169 -2.27 2.31 -2.93
N HIS A 170 -2.03 2.90 -1.76
CA HIS A 170 -0.94 3.86 -1.53
C HIS A 170 0.31 3.14 -1.00
N LEU A 171 1.19 2.72 -1.91
CA LEU A 171 2.44 2.03 -1.56
C LEU A 171 3.31 2.83 -0.58
N ASP A 172 3.40 4.14 -0.77
CA ASP A 172 4.20 5.03 0.09
C ASP A 172 3.63 5.10 1.51
N SER A 173 2.30 5.03 1.65
CA SER A 173 1.65 4.97 2.97
C SER A 173 1.85 3.63 3.66
N LEU A 174 1.86 2.52 2.91
CA LEU A 174 2.24 1.21 3.45
C LEU A 174 3.69 1.22 3.95
N LYS A 175 4.61 1.80 3.17
CA LYS A 175 6.02 1.98 3.56
C LYS A 175 6.11 2.79 4.85
N ALA A 176 5.43 3.94 4.91
CA ALA A 176 5.44 4.80 6.09
C ALA A 176 4.92 4.10 7.36
N ILE A 177 3.83 3.33 7.26
CA ILE A 177 3.26 2.55 8.38
C ILE A 177 4.24 1.47 8.85
N VAL A 178 4.73 0.66 7.92
CA VAL A 178 5.54 -0.53 8.23
C VAL A 178 6.93 -0.13 8.73
N PHE A 179 7.51 0.94 8.18
CA PHE A 179 8.80 1.48 8.63
C PHE A 179 8.67 2.42 9.83
N LYS A 180 7.45 2.64 10.34
CA LYS A 180 7.13 3.55 11.44
C LYS A 180 7.64 4.98 11.23
N GLN A 181 7.60 5.45 9.98
CA GLN A 181 8.06 6.79 9.57
C GLN A 181 6.96 7.86 9.69
N PHE A 182 5.71 7.47 9.96
CA PHE A 182 4.57 8.40 9.97
C PHE A 182 4.52 9.37 11.17
N ASN A 183 5.22 9.04 12.26
CA ASN A 183 5.32 9.89 13.46
C ASN A 183 6.71 10.53 13.63
N GLN A 184 7.59 10.41 12.63
CA GLN A 184 8.91 11.03 12.68
C GLN A 184 8.76 12.50 12.30
N THR A 185 8.78 13.39 13.29
CA THR A 185 9.18 14.79 13.08
C THR A 185 10.63 14.75 12.63
N PHE A 186 10.89 14.76 11.33
CA PHE A 186 12.20 15.17 10.85
C PHE A 186 12.41 16.57 11.42
N GLU A 187 13.39 16.72 12.32
CA GLU A 187 13.98 18.00 12.72
C GLU A 187 14.64 18.61 11.47
N ASN A 188 13.81 18.99 10.49
CA ASN A 188 14.23 19.85 9.42
C ASN A 188 14.31 21.23 10.05
N HIS A 189 15.54 21.64 10.33
CA HIS A 189 15.91 22.99 10.72
C HIS A 189 15.04 24.02 10.00
N ASN A 190 14.42 24.89 10.81
CA ASN A 190 13.59 26.04 10.46
C ASN A 190 12.08 25.76 10.31
N SER A 191 11.36 25.72 11.43
CA SER A 191 10.16 26.54 11.64
C SER A 191 9.56 26.26 13.02
N THR A 192 10.03 27.00 14.02
CA THR A 192 9.23 27.31 15.21
C THR A 192 8.12 28.27 14.78
N THR A 193 7.13 27.76 14.05
CA THR A 193 5.84 28.40 13.91
C THR A 193 4.81 27.33 14.21
N PRO A 194 4.08 27.42 15.34
CA PRO A 194 2.89 26.59 15.50
C PRO A 194 2.04 26.87 14.26
N LEU A 195 1.66 25.82 13.53
CA LEU A 195 0.68 25.91 12.45
C LEU A 195 -0.56 26.60 13.01
N GLN A 196 -0.62 27.91 12.79
CA GLN A 196 -1.82 28.69 12.97
C GLN A 196 -2.83 28.00 12.04
N GLU A 197 -3.86 27.46 12.67
CA GLU A 197 -5.05 26.95 12.03
C GLU A 197 -5.33 27.83 10.81
N ARG A 198 -5.31 27.23 9.62
CA ARG A 198 -5.72 27.90 8.39
C ARG A 198 -7.24 28.09 8.45
N SER A 199 -7.68 28.90 9.41
CA SER A 199 -8.87 29.69 9.32
C SER A 199 -8.74 30.42 7.99
N LEU A 200 -9.62 30.09 7.05
CA LEU A 200 -9.92 30.99 5.95
C LEU A 200 -10.03 32.37 6.56
N GLY A 201 -9.23 33.33 6.06
CA GLY A 201 -9.14 34.69 6.58
C GLY A 201 -10.48 35.38 6.54
N VAL A 202 -11.30 35.09 7.54
CA VAL A 202 -12.45 35.86 7.95
C VAL A 202 -12.07 36.28 9.35
N ASP A 203 -11.34 37.39 9.40
CA ASP A 203 -11.22 38.22 10.59
C ASP A 203 -12.61 38.82 10.83
N ILE A 204 -13.58 37.96 11.20
CA ILE A 204 -14.85 38.38 11.71
C ILE A 204 -14.49 38.89 13.09
N ASN A 205 -14.56 40.21 13.26
CA ASN A 205 -14.72 40.88 14.53
C ASN A 205 -15.68 40.06 15.41
N MET A 206 -15.13 39.13 16.20
CA MET A 206 -15.92 38.30 17.10
C MET A 206 -16.27 39.18 18.28
N ASP A 207 -17.57 39.38 18.46
CA ASP A 207 -18.13 40.10 19.61
C ASP A 207 -17.53 39.52 20.90
N SER A 208 -16.86 40.37 21.69
CA SER A 208 -16.16 40.01 22.93
C SER A 208 -17.10 39.48 24.03
N ARG A 209 -18.42 39.45 23.76
CA ARG A 209 -19.45 38.80 24.57
C ARG A 209 -19.65 37.31 24.27
N ILE A 210 -19.04 36.77 23.20
CA ILE A 210 -19.13 35.33 22.86
C ILE A 210 -18.14 34.56 23.73
N ILE A 211 -18.65 33.90 24.77
CA ILE A 211 -17.87 33.02 25.65
C ILE A 211 -17.83 31.62 25.00
N HIS A 212 -16.62 31.11 24.76
CA HIS A 212 -16.44 29.75 24.24
C HIS A 212 -16.52 28.75 25.41
N GLU A 213 -17.76 28.36 25.73
CA GLU A 213 -18.14 27.58 26.91
C GLU A 213 -17.32 26.29 27.10
N ASN A 214 -16.85 25.69 26.01
CA ASN A 214 -16.21 24.37 26.04
C ASN A 214 -14.71 24.37 25.71
N THR A 215 -14.00 25.43 26.07
CA THR A 215 -12.56 25.57 25.75
C THR A 215 -11.70 24.50 26.43
N ILE A 216 -12.01 24.17 27.69
CA ILE A 216 -11.25 23.17 28.47
C ILE A 216 -11.38 21.78 27.84
N GLU A 217 -12.59 21.35 27.49
CA GLU A 217 -12.81 20.05 26.85
C GLU A 217 -12.22 20.00 25.45
N LYS A 218 -12.33 21.08 24.67
CA LYS A 218 -11.71 21.16 23.34
C LYS A 218 -10.20 20.96 23.44
N GLU A 219 -9.55 21.58 24.43
CA GLU A 219 -8.12 21.40 24.66
C GLU A 219 -7.78 19.98 25.15
N ARG A 220 -8.62 19.39 26.01
CA ARG A 220 -8.48 17.99 26.44
C ARG A 220 -8.57 17.02 25.25
N VAL A 221 -9.60 17.17 24.41
CA VAL A 221 -9.81 16.37 23.19
C VAL A 221 -8.63 16.53 22.23
N ARG A 222 -8.16 17.77 22.02
CA ARG A 222 -6.99 18.06 21.18
C ARG A 222 -5.74 17.34 21.67
N ARG A 223 -5.45 17.43 22.97
CA ARG A 223 -4.29 16.78 23.60
C ARG A 223 -4.33 15.26 23.44
N VAL A 224 -5.44 14.63 23.84
CA VAL A 224 -5.61 13.17 23.74
C VAL A 224 -5.51 12.69 22.28
N THR A 225 -6.07 13.45 21.35
CA THR A 225 -5.98 13.14 19.91
C THR A 225 -4.54 13.20 19.41
N GLN A 226 -3.77 14.22 19.81
CA GLN A 226 -2.36 14.37 19.47
C GLN A 226 -1.48 13.29 20.10
N GLU A 227 -1.74 12.92 21.36
CA GLU A 227 -1.04 11.81 22.02
C GLU A 227 -1.29 10.47 21.30
N THR A 228 -2.50 10.29 20.77
CA THR A 228 -2.92 9.03 20.14
C THR A 228 -2.45 8.88 18.70
N PHE A 229 -2.64 9.93 17.87
CA PHE A 229 -2.34 9.88 16.43
C PHE A 229 -1.05 10.60 16.06
N GLY A 230 -0.50 11.43 16.94
CA GLY A 230 0.58 12.35 16.61
C GLY A 230 0.07 13.65 15.96
N VAL A 231 1.00 14.60 15.84
CA VAL A 231 0.72 15.92 15.24
C VAL A 231 0.76 15.85 13.71
N CYS A 232 1.60 14.97 13.17
CA CYS A 232 1.83 14.80 11.74
C CYS A 232 0.58 14.30 10.97
N PRO A 233 0.50 14.59 9.66
CA PRO A 233 -0.50 13.99 8.78
C PRO A 233 -0.42 12.47 8.79
N GLN A 234 -1.57 11.80 8.83
CA GLN A 234 -1.62 10.35 8.87
C GLN A 234 -1.37 9.72 7.47
N PRO A 235 -0.79 8.51 7.42
CA PRO A 235 -0.61 7.81 6.16
C PRO A 235 -1.98 7.48 5.54
N GLN A 236 -2.04 7.49 4.20
CA GLN A 236 -3.27 7.27 3.47
C GLN A 236 -3.66 5.79 3.50
N LEU A 237 -4.90 5.54 3.90
CA LEU A 237 -5.48 4.22 3.94
C LEU A 237 -6.94 4.33 3.55
N GLU A 238 -7.40 3.47 2.64
CA GLU A 238 -8.72 3.61 2.03
C GLU A 238 -9.82 2.93 2.84
N PHE A 239 -9.46 1.94 3.66
CA PHE A 239 -10.41 1.15 4.43
C PHE A 239 -9.76 0.42 5.62
N ALA A 240 -10.59 0.07 6.59
CA ALA A 240 -10.28 -0.90 7.64
C ALA A 240 -11.50 -1.81 7.84
N GLN A 241 -11.26 -3.10 8.03
CA GLN A 241 -12.30 -4.12 8.10
C GLN A 241 -12.16 -4.96 9.37
N TYR A 242 -13.24 -5.08 10.13
CA TYR A 242 -13.34 -5.85 11.36
C TYR A 242 -14.35 -6.97 11.17
N LYS A 243 -13.88 -8.22 11.23
CA LYS A 243 -14.72 -9.42 11.22
C LYS A 243 -14.80 -9.96 12.64
N LEU A 244 -15.96 -9.82 13.27
CA LEU A 244 -16.27 -10.36 14.59
C LEU A 244 -16.95 -11.72 14.44
N GLU A 245 -16.51 -12.69 15.22
CA GLU A 245 -17.10 -14.02 15.35
C GLU A 245 -17.11 -14.41 16.84
N THR A 246 -18.26 -14.23 17.48
CA THR A 246 -18.44 -14.40 18.94
C THR A 246 -19.62 -15.32 19.23
N LYS A 247 -19.57 -16.10 20.30
CA LYS A 247 -20.68 -16.90 20.79
C LYS A 247 -21.46 -16.09 21.81
N PHE A 248 -22.79 -16.14 21.73
CA PHE A 248 -23.63 -15.47 22.72
C PHE A 248 -23.49 -16.17 24.08
N LYS A 249 -22.79 -15.53 25.04
CA LYS A 249 -22.68 -15.99 26.43
C LYS A 249 -23.72 -15.25 27.27
N GLY A 250 -24.94 -15.77 27.34
CA GLY A 250 -26.01 -15.22 28.19
C GLY A 250 -26.13 -16.01 29.49
N ASP A 251 -25.73 -15.42 30.61
CA ASP A 251 -25.82 -16.03 31.96
C ASP A 251 -27.20 -15.88 32.63
N LEU A 252 -28.21 -15.41 31.90
CA LEU A 252 -29.55 -15.17 32.44
C LEU A 252 -30.60 -15.98 31.69
N TYR A 253 -31.04 -17.05 32.37
CA TYR A 253 -32.32 -17.74 32.17
C TYR A 253 -32.80 -17.88 30.72
N GLY A 254 -32.30 -18.91 30.02
CA GLY A 254 -33.05 -19.57 28.95
C GLY A 254 -33.42 -18.71 27.72
N GLY A 255 -32.74 -17.60 27.46
CA GLY A 255 -32.96 -16.79 26.27
C GLY A 255 -32.73 -17.60 24.98
N ILE A 256 -33.58 -17.37 23.96
CA ILE A 256 -33.60 -18.08 22.66
C ILE A 256 -32.22 -18.08 21.96
N LEU A 257 -31.36 -17.10 22.26
CA LEU A 257 -30.02 -16.95 21.70
C LEU A 257 -28.92 -17.73 22.45
N ALA A 258 -29.12 -18.08 23.73
CA ALA A 258 -28.16 -18.87 24.51
C ALA A 258 -28.11 -20.35 24.07
N LYS A 259 -29.17 -20.84 23.41
CA LYS A 259 -29.23 -22.20 22.83
C LYS A 259 -28.65 -22.30 21.42
N ARG A 260 -28.26 -21.18 20.78
CA ARG A 260 -27.69 -21.22 19.43
C ARG A 260 -26.22 -21.62 19.49
N GLU A 261 -25.89 -22.78 18.92
CA GLU A 261 -24.49 -23.23 18.77
C GLU A 261 -23.70 -22.37 17.77
N GLU A 262 -24.40 -21.73 16.82
CA GLU A 262 -23.77 -20.93 15.78
C GLU A 262 -23.26 -19.58 16.30
N PRO A 263 -22.01 -19.19 15.97
CA PRO A 263 -21.46 -17.91 16.39
C PRO A 263 -22.12 -16.73 15.65
N LEU A 264 -22.31 -15.63 16.37
CA LEU A 264 -22.67 -14.33 15.81
C LEU A 264 -21.52 -13.81 14.96
N ARG A 265 -21.80 -13.54 13.68
CA ARG A 265 -20.83 -13.02 12.72
C ARG A 265 -21.21 -11.60 12.33
N CYS A 266 -20.35 -10.64 12.62
CA CYS A 266 -20.52 -9.25 12.22
C CYS A 266 -19.32 -8.78 11.40
N LEU A 267 -19.58 -8.01 10.34
CA LEU A 267 -18.54 -7.43 9.49
C LEU A 267 -18.74 -5.92 9.45
N ILE A 268 -17.78 -5.19 10.02
CA ILE A 268 -17.74 -3.73 9.98
C ILE A 268 -16.63 -3.32 9.02
N LYS A 269 -16.94 -2.44 8.07
CA LYS A 269 -15.95 -1.89 7.13
C LYS A 269 -16.05 -0.38 7.11
N PHE A 270 -14.99 0.27 7.54
CA PHE A 270 -14.80 1.72 7.36
C PHE A 270 -14.16 1.95 6.00
N SER A 271 -14.58 3.00 5.28
CA SER A 271 -13.99 3.36 3.99
C SER A 271 -13.97 4.88 3.83
N SER A 272 -12.81 5.41 3.46
CA SER A 272 -12.55 6.82 3.24
C SER A 272 -11.22 6.95 2.48
N PRO A 273 -11.04 7.89 1.55
CA PRO A 273 -9.75 8.12 0.91
C PRO A 273 -8.62 8.44 1.91
N HIS A 274 -8.96 9.03 3.05
CA HIS A 274 -8.04 9.37 4.13
C HIS A 274 -8.54 8.81 5.47
N LEU A 275 -8.70 7.48 5.57
CA LEU A 275 -9.33 6.86 6.75
C LEU A 275 -8.69 7.28 8.07
N LEU A 276 -7.37 7.22 8.18
CA LEU A 276 -6.68 7.51 9.44
C LEU A 276 -6.81 8.99 9.83
N GLU A 277 -6.76 9.90 8.86
CA GLU A 277 -6.99 11.32 9.10
C GLU A 277 -8.45 11.58 9.50
N ALA A 278 -9.40 10.92 8.83
CA ALA A 278 -10.80 11.01 9.20
C ALA A 278 -11.05 10.52 10.62
N LEU A 279 -10.43 9.40 11.04
CA LEU A 279 -10.49 8.91 12.41
C LEU A 279 -9.90 9.92 13.39
N LYS A 280 -8.74 10.50 13.09
CA LYS A 280 -8.10 11.57 13.90
C LYS A 280 -9.02 12.78 14.07
N SER A 281 -9.83 13.13 13.06
CA SER A 281 -10.75 14.27 13.10
C SER A 281 -12.09 14.02 13.80
N LEU A 282 -12.49 12.76 14.07
CA LEU A 282 -13.82 12.47 14.63
C LEU A 282 -14.09 13.14 15.98
N ALA A 283 -13.13 13.01 16.91
CA ALA A 283 -13.29 13.56 18.25
C ALA A 283 -13.21 15.09 18.29
N PRO A 284 -12.23 15.75 17.62
CA PRO A 284 -12.24 17.21 17.48
C PRO A 284 -13.50 17.78 16.82
N ALA A 285 -14.12 17.04 15.90
CA ALA A 285 -15.36 17.44 15.24
C ALA A 285 -16.62 17.20 16.10
N GLY A 286 -16.51 16.60 17.28
CA GLY A 286 -17.65 16.26 18.14
C GLY A 286 -18.53 15.12 17.63
N ILE A 287 -18.03 14.30 16.69
CA ILE A 287 -18.76 13.17 16.10
C ILE A 287 -18.60 11.91 16.97
N ALA A 288 -17.52 11.84 17.75
CA ALA A 288 -17.21 10.72 18.64
C ALA A 288 -16.54 11.20 19.93
N ASP A 289 -16.67 10.44 21.00
CA ASP A 289 -16.05 10.76 22.28
C ASP A 289 -14.53 10.48 22.27
N ALA A 290 -13.78 11.30 23.01
CA ALA A 290 -12.34 11.09 23.24
C ALA A 290 -12.10 10.42 24.61
N PRO A 291 -11.26 9.36 24.70
CA PRO A 291 -10.42 8.81 23.63
C PRO A 291 -11.18 7.87 22.69
N LEU A 292 -10.76 7.85 21.42
CA LEU A 292 -11.27 6.88 20.45
C LEU A 292 -10.86 5.45 20.82
N SER A 293 -11.68 4.49 20.39
CA SER A 293 -11.46 3.07 20.65
C SER A 293 -10.06 2.60 20.21
N PRO A 294 -9.32 1.85 21.06
CA PRO A 294 -8.04 1.25 20.71
C PRO A 294 -8.08 0.39 19.44
N LEU A 295 -9.24 -0.17 19.08
CA LEU A 295 -9.41 -0.93 17.85
C LEU A 295 -9.15 -0.05 16.62
N LEU A 296 -9.59 1.21 16.65
CA LEU A 296 -9.43 2.16 15.55
C LEU A 296 -8.05 2.84 15.58
N THR A 297 -7.51 3.12 16.77
CA THR A 297 -6.26 3.87 16.92
C THR A 297 -5.02 2.99 16.74
N CYS A 298 -5.13 1.67 16.90
CA CYS A 298 -4.00 0.75 16.77
C CYS A 298 -3.62 0.37 15.33
N ILE A 299 -4.41 0.76 14.32
CA ILE A 299 -4.20 0.41 12.90
C ILE A 299 -2.76 0.65 12.42
N PRO A 300 -2.20 1.88 12.55
CA PRO A 300 -0.84 2.14 12.08
C PRO A 300 0.22 1.44 12.95
N ASN A 301 0.02 1.39 14.27
CA ASN A 301 0.98 0.78 15.20
C ASN A 301 1.09 -0.74 15.05
N LYS A 302 -0.03 -1.42 14.79
CA LYS A 302 -0.08 -2.86 14.52
C LYS A 302 0.18 -3.21 13.06
N ALA A 303 0.32 -2.20 12.19
CA ALA A 303 0.45 -2.37 10.74
C ALA A 303 -0.59 -3.37 10.21
N MET A 304 -1.87 -3.13 10.50
CA MET A 304 -2.97 -4.01 10.08
C MET A 304 -4.27 -3.23 9.84
N ASN A 305 -4.98 -3.54 8.76
CA ASN A 305 -6.30 -2.99 8.44
C ASN A 305 -7.37 -4.06 8.17
N TYR A 306 -7.02 -5.33 8.32
CA TYR A 306 -7.97 -6.44 8.43
C TYR A 306 -7.87 -7.07 9.81
N PHE A 307 -8.95 -7.01 10.58
CA PHE A 307 -9.03 -7.56 11.92
C PHE A 307 -9.99 -8.74 11.93
N LYS A 308 -9.57 -9.84 12.56
CA LYS A 308 -10.44 -10.97 12.89
C LYS A 308 -10.50 -11.08 14.40
N ILE A 309 -11.65 -10.73 14.96
CA ILE A 309 -11.91 -10.76 16.40
C ILE A 309 -12.73 -12.02 16.65
N ARG A 310 -12.17 -12.93 17.45
CA ARG A 310 -12.81 -14.18 17.87
C ARG A 310 -12.82 -14.23 19.39
N ASP A 311 -13.82 -14.88 19.96
CA ASP A 311 -13.78 -15.23 21.37
C ASP A 311 -12.56 -16.11 21.65
N LYS A 312 -11.88 -15.83 22.77
CA LYS A 312 -10.91 -16.76 23.37
C LYS A 312 -11.63 -17.87 24.11
#